data_AF-A0AAW1YXP5-F1
#
_entry.id   AF-A0AAW1YXP5-F1
#
_cell.length_a   1.000
_cell.length_b   1.000
_cell.length_c   1.000
_cell.angle_alpha   90.00
_cell.angle_beta   90.00
_cell.angle_gamma   90.00
#
_symmetry.space_group_name_H-M   'P 1'
#
loop_
_entity.id
_entity.type
_entity.pdbx_description
1 polymer ?
#
loop_
_entity_poly.entity_id
_entity_poly.type
_entity_poly.pdbx_seq_one_letter_code
_entity_poly.pdbx_strand_id
1 'polypeptide(L)'
;MTGEIFVFVDEEELFNLMKDLDCLYCRNPVTASKHHLKKRHLRFAIYYKDSGIGKFSIPCYCADGGHGRSHWHCPMCTKILQRTKDYKIHITNHGVEMTDKSTVELQPTTVLLETLQTDNEDRTAGNKSACQKCGIHFTTTSNLRRHERLQHGHDQQPMLCIDAKNAIYVTPKDLHGPRVPIHIRKSFALQILLCELEECWDFMKAQAQRGNPGKECRHLVRTNHARHYVPPPPLCVNSLEEMTDKHLLSKSEKQECQEMNSRACLEGVDCVYPIFWEEHELSERCIYFSVYTDLKDKWCQFGRTRVSFDTKSGNWKCLCEHKRNHCVHKYLSMWWLFQERPELLQNALDINTESVDVLEEVVLDAEDVVQMSPGGDDLC
;
A
#
# COMPACT_ATOMS: atom_id res chain seq x y z
N MET A 1 32.92 0.27 -9.11
CA MET A 1 33.67 -0.26 -7.94
C MET A 1 34.41 0.91 -7.32
N THR A 2 33.78 1.57 -6.35
CA THR A 2 34.39 2.55 -5.44
C THR A 2 34.21 1.97 -4.05
N GLY A 3 35.31 1.73 -3.34
CA GLY A 3 35.38 0.88 -2.15
C GLY A 3 34.83 1.55 -0.90
N GLU A 4 33.51 1.63 -0.78
CA GLU A 4 32.86 2.01 0.48
C GLU A 4 32.79 0.80 1.41
N ILE A 5 33.51 0.89 2.52
CA ILE A 5 33.59 -0.17 3.53
C ILE A 5 32.46 0.07 4.53
N PHE A 6 31.51 -0.87 4.63
CA PHE A 6 30.35 -0.79 5.54
C PHE A 6 30.45 -1.75 6.74
N VAL A 7 31.63 -2.34 6.94
CA VAL A 7 31.92 -3.34 7.98
C VAL A 7 33.19 -2.96 8.69
N PHE A 8 33.14 -2.98 10.02
CA PHE A 8 34.24 -2.56 10.86
C PHE A 8 34.44 -3.57 11.98
N VAL A 9 35.68 -3.78 12.38
CA VAL A 9 36.07 -4.67 13.49
C VAL A 9 36.08 -3.89 14.81
N ASP A 10 36.42 -2.60 14.77
CA ASP A 10 36.39 -1.71 15.93
C ASP A 10 35.96 -0.26 15.58
N GLU A 11 35.65 0.54 16.60
CA GLU A 11 35.24 1.94 16.40
C GLU A 11 36.38 2.82 15.87
N GLU A 12 37.65 2.46 16.12
CA GLU A 12 38.81 3.21 15.67
C GLU A 12 39.00 3.09 14.16
N GLU A 13 38.69 1.92 13.57
CA GLU A 13 38.66 1.69 12.13
C GLU A 13 37.66 2.63 11.44
N LEU A 14 36.45 2.75 12.00
CA LEU A 14 35.43 3.69 11.51
C LEU A 14 35.87 5.15 11.62
N PHE A 15 36.50 5.54 12.74
CA PHE A 15 36.92 6.93 12.95
C PHE A 15 38.20 7.30 12.19
N ASN A 16 39.09 6.34 11.94
CA ASN A 16 40.33 6.56 11.19
C ASN A 16 40.09 6.68 9.69
N LEU A 17 39.02 6.07 9.16
CA LEU A 17 38.62 6.20 7.75
C LEU A 17 38.20 7.63 7.37
N MET A 18 37.86 8.47 8.36
CA MET A 18 37.03 9.66 8.16
C MET A 18 37.65 10.97 8.70
N LYS A 19 38.98 11.02 8.88
CA LYS A 19 39.71 12.18 9.45
C LYS A 19 39.44 13.48 8.69
N ASP A 20 38.50 14.28 9.21
CA ASP A 20 38.12 15.64 8.79
C ASP A 20 37.60 15.79 7.34
N LEU A 21 37.09 14.70 6.76
CA LEU A 21 36.43 14.67 5.45
C LEU A 21 34.89 14.60 5.59
N ASP A 22 34.18 14.84 4.48
CA ASP A 22 32.73 14.66 4.44
C ASP A 22 32.31 13.20 4.62
N CYS A 23 31.20 13.00 5.33
CA CYS A 23 30.66 11.69 5.65
C CYS A 23 30.11 10.97 4.41
N LEU A 24 30.83 9.93 3.98
CA LEU A 24 30.47 9.09 2.83
C LEU A 24 29.14 8.32 3.03
N TYR A 25 28.72 8.14 4.28
CA TYR A 25 27.48 7.43 4.62
C TYR A 25 26.25 8.35 4.66
N CYS A 26 26.41 9.64 4.41
CA CYS A 26 25.35 10.63 4.42
C CYS A 26 25.05 11.13 3.01
N ARG A 27 23.76 11.39 2.73
CA ARG A 27 23.34 12.01 1.46
C ARG A 27 23.86 13.44 1.30
N ASN A 28 23.85 14.19 2.40
CA ASN A 28 24.26 15.59 2.40
C ASN A 28 25.71 15.65 2.93
N PRO A 29 26.57 16.49 2.34
CA PRO A 29 27.93 16.71 2.83
C PRO A 29 27.87 17.20 4.28
N VAL A 30 28.45 16.42 5.19
CA VAL A 30 28.55 16.73 6.61
C VAL A 30 29.90 16.22 7.08
N THR A 31 30.67 17.05 7.78
CA THR A 31 31.95 16.64 8.35
C THR A 31 31.80 15.39 9.22
N ALA A 32 32.60 14.37 8.94
CA ALA A 32 32.55 13.08 9.60
C ALA A 32 33.23 13.10 10.99
N SER A 33 32.86 14.06 11.83
CA SER A 33 33.33 14.15 13.21
C SER A 33 32.96 12.89 14.01
N LYS A 34 33.78 12.56 15.03
CA LYS A 34 33.47 11.46 15.96
C LYS A 34 32.07 11.58 16.56
N HIS A 35 31.63 12.81 16.86
CA HIS A 35 30.27 13.06 17.38
C HIS A 35 29.20 12.68 16.36
N HIS A 36 29.36 13.10 15.10
CA HIS A 36 28.45 12.78 14.01
C HIS A 36 28.32 11.26 13.79
N LEU A 37 29.47 10.57 13.63
CA LEU A 37 29.51 9.14 13.38
C LEU A 37 28.89 8.34 14.53
N LYS A 38 29.15 8.73 15.79
CA LYS A 38 28.52 8.11 16.97
C LYS A 38 27.01 8.26 16.99
N LYS A 39 26.51 9.49 16.77
CA LYS A 39 25.09 9.81 16.94
C LYS A 39 24.22 9.28 15.78
N ARG A 40 24.74 9.30 14.56
CA ARG A 40 23.97 9.04 13.34
C ARG A 40 24.16 7.64 12.76
N HIS A 41 25.35 7.06 12.88
CA HIS A 41 25.68 5.76 12.28
C HIS A 41 25.86 4.68 13.34
N LEU A 42 26.82 4.86 14.24
CA LEU A 42 27.18 3.85 15.25
C LEU A 42 26.05 3.55 16.23
N ARG A 43 25.21 4.53 16.57
CA ARG A 43 24.01 4.34 17.41
C ARG A 43 23.11 3.22 16.89
N PHE A 44 23.10 3.00 15.58
CA PHE A 44 22.25 2.03 14.89
C PHE A 44 23.08 0.88 14.28
N ALA A 45 24.33 0.71 14.72
CA ALA A 45 25.20 -0.37 14.28
C ALA A 45 24.63 -1.74 14.66
N ILE A 46 24.88 -2.72 13.80
CA ILE A 46 24.48 -4.11 13.98
C ILE A 46 25.75 -4.93 14.13
N TYR A 47 25.92 -5.54 15.31
CA TYR A 47 27.10 -6.32 15.68
C TYR A 47 26.86 -7.81 15.39
N TYR A 48 27.88 -8.48 14.86
CA TYR A 48 27.85 -9.89 14.53
C TYR A 48 29.26 -10.50 14.54
N LYS A 49 29.35 -11.82 14.60
CA LYS A 49 30.58 -12.59 14.39
C LYS A 49 30.54 -13.24 13.02
N ASP A 50 31.58 -12.98 12.26
CA ASP A 50 31.85 -13.65 10.99
C ASP A 50 33.13 -14.45 11.17
N SER A 51 33.04 -15.78 11.05
CA SER A 51 34.16 -16.70 11.25
C SER A 51 34.88 -16.50 12.60
N GLY A 52 34.12 -16.17 13.65
CA GLY A 52 34.64 -15.92 15.01
C GLY A 52 35.14 -14.50 15.27
N ILE A 53 35.29 -13.67 14.24
CA ILE A 53 35.73 -12.27 14.36
C ILE A 53 34.51 -11.38 14.59
N GLY A 54 34.53 -10.61 15.68
CA GLY A 54 33.50 -9.60 15.96
C GLY A 54 33.59 -8.45 14.95
N LYS A 55 32.48 -8.16 14.27
CA LYS A 55 32.33 -7.10 13.29
C LYS A 55 31.03 -6.34 13.55
N PHE A 56 30.93 -5.13 13.02
CA PHE A 56 29.67 -4.41 12.98
C PHE A 56 29.46 -3.68 11.66
N SER A 57 28.19 -3.54 11.29
CA SER A 57 27.76 -2.80 10.12
C SER A 57 26.89 -1.62 10.51
N ILE A 58 27.13 -0.48 9.88
CA ILE A 58 26.41 0.77 10.12
C ILE A 58 25.37 1.03 9.02
N PRO A 59 24.28 1.75 9.33
CA PRO A 59 23.38 2.22 8.30
C PRO A 59 24.01 3.33 7.46
N CYS A 60 23.63 3.36 6.18
CA CYS A 60 23.93 4.40 5.21
C CYS A 60 22.66 5.17 4.84
N TYR A 61 22.84 6.42 4.41
CA TYR A 61 21.81 7.31 3.89
C TYR A 61 22.11 7.74 2.45
N CYS A 62 22.96 7.03 1.71
CA CYS A 62 23.30 7.34 0.32
C CYS A 62 22.07 7.26 -0.63
N ALA A 63 22.27 7.73 -1.87
CA ALA A 63 21.22 7.80 -2.88
C ALA A 63 20.69 6.43 -3.32
N ASP A 64 21.48 5.36 -3.17
CA ASP A 64 21.13 3.99 -3.59
C ASP A 64 19.95 3.40 -2.81
N GLY A 65 19.61 3.99 -1.66
CA GLY A 65 18.47 3.58 -0.85
C GLY A 65 17.09 3.99 -1.40
N GLY A 66 17.03 4.81 -2.46
CA GLY A 66 15.80 5.19 -3.20
C GLY A 66 14.77 6.05 -2.46
N HIS A 67 14.67 5.98 -1.12
CA HIS A 67 13.56 6.57 -0.35
C HIS A 67 13.99 7.59 0.71
N GLY A 68 15.26 8.03 0.72
CA GLY A 68 15.78 9.00 1.70
C GLY A 68 15.80 8.51 3.15
N ARG A 69 15.64 7.20 3.38
CA ARG A 69 15.70 6.53 4.70
C ARG A 69 17.03 5.79 4.87
N SER A 70 17.39 5.50 6.12
CA SER A 70 18.57 4.67 6.42
C SER A 70 18.40 3.25 5.90
N HIS A 71 19.44 2.72 5.27
CA HIS A 71 19.51 1.36 4.74
C HIS A 71 20.88 0.73 5.07
N TRP A 72 21.02 -0.56 4.80
CA TRP A 72 22.23 -1.33 5.05
C TRP A 72 22.69 -2.03 3.78
N HIS A 73 23.98 -1.89 3.47
CA HIS A 73 24.64 -2.63 2.40
C HIS A 73 25.14 -3.97 2.96
N CYS A 74 24.85 -5.06 2.25
CA CYS A 74 25.41 -6.35 2.63
C CYS A 74 26.87 -6.43 2.17
N PRO A 75 27.82 -6.83 3.03
CA PRO A 75 29.21 -7.02 2.61
C PRO A 75 29.46 -8.33 1.85
N MET A 76 28.53 -9.29 1.97
CA MET A 76 28.65 -10.63 1.38
C MET A 76 27.87 -10.78 0.07
N CYS A 77 27.07 -9.78 -0.31
CA CYS A 77 26.36 -9.75 -1.59
C CYS A 77 25.93 -8.33 -1.97
N THR A 78 25.40 -8.12 -3.18
CA THR A 78 25.01 -6.80 -3.68
C THR A 78 23.66 -6.27 -3.17
N LYS A 79 23.07 -6.89 -2.14
CA LYS A 79 21.73 -6.49 -1.65
C LYS A 79 21.80 -5.28 -0.71
N ILE A 80 20.84 -4.36 -0.93
CA ILE A 80 20.58 -3.20 -0.07
C ILE A 80 19.27 -3.42 0.70
N LEU A 81 19.32 -3.32 2.03
CA LEU A 81 18.21 -3.65 2.91
C LEU A 81 17.75 -2.38 3.65
N GLN A 82 16.46 -2.07 3.60
CA GLN A 82 15.92 -0.81 4.13
C GLN A 82 15.53 -0.86 5.62
N ARG A 83 15.44 -2.06 6.19
CA ARG A 83 15.01 -2.26 7.59
C ARG A 83 16.03 -3.10 8.34
N THR A 84 16.33 -2.71 9.58
CA THR A 84 17.22 -3.43 10.50
C THR A 84 16.82 -4.89 10.66
N LYS A 85 15.52 -5.19 10.76
CA LYS A 85 15.01 -6.57 10.91
C LYS A 85 15.34 -7.42 9.67
N ASP A 86 15.11 -6.86 8.50
CA ASP A 86 15.35 -7.54 7.22
C ASP A 86 16.85 -7.73 6.99
N TYR A 87 17.67 -6.75 7.39
CA TYR A 87 19.13 -6.88 7.34
C TYR A 87 19.67 -7.95 8.30
N LYS A 88 19.21 -7.99 9.56
CA LYS A 88 19.61 -9.03 10.54
C LYS A 88 19.29 -10.44 10.03
N ILE A 89 18.10 -10.65 9.48
CA ILE A 89 17.70 -11.93 8.87
C ILE A 89 18.57 -12.23 7.63
N HIS A 90 18.83 -11.21 6.81
CA HIS A 90 19.64 -11.38 5.61
C HIS A 90 21.08 -11.79 5.91
N ILE A 91 21.74 -11.14 6.86
CA ILE A 91 23.14 -11.45 7.20
C ILE A 91 23.26 -12.79 7.91
N THR A 92 22.32 -13.15 8.79
CA THR A 92 22.30 -14.49 9.43
C THR A 92 22.18 -15.62 8.41
N ASN A 93 21.49 -15.40 7.28
CA ASN A 93 21.42 -16.38 6.19
C ASN A 93 22.75 -16.60 5.44
N HIS A 94 23.76 -15.74 5.64
CA HIS A 94 25.13 -15.97 5.18
C HIS A 94 25.98 -16.76 6.19
N GLY A 95 25.41 -17.13 7.35
CA GLY A 95 26.10 -17.92 8.37
C GLY A 95 26.81 -17.10 9.46
N VAL A 96 26.51 -15.79 9.59
CA VAL A 96 27.05 -14.97 10.69
C VAL A 96 26.19 -15.04 11.95
N GLU A 97 26.83 -14.97 13.12
CA GLU A 97 26.17 -15.04 14.43
C GLU A 97 25.94 -13.63 14.99
N MET A 98 24.73 -13.30 15.43
CA MET A 98 24.45 -11.97 15.98
C MET A 98 25.04 -11.80 17.38
N THR A 99 25.58 -10.63 17.69
CA THR A 99 26.08 -10.29 19.03
C THR A 99 25.40 -9.04 19.57
N ASP A 100 25.19 -8.99 20.89
CA ASP A 100 24.73 -7.79 21.57
C ASP A 100 25.93 -6.90 21.94
N LYS A 101 25.67 -5.58 21.98
CA LYS A 101 26.66 -4.51 22.14
C LYS A 101 27.55 -4.66 23.40
N SER A 102 27.10 -5.40 24.40
CA SER A 102 27.80 -5.61 25.69
C SER A 102 28.77 -6.81 25.73
N THR A 103 29.02 -7.49 24.61
CA THR A 103 29.86 -8.70 24.61
C THR A 103 31.26 -8.53 24.01
N VAL A 104 31.67 -7.31 23.68
CA VAL A 104 33.05 -7.01 23.28
C VAL A 104 33.71 -6.17 24.37
N GLU A 105 34.16 -6.81 25.44
CA GLU A 105 35.28 -6.29 26.22
C GLU A 105 36.24 -7.43 26.53
N LEU A 106 37.43 -7.31 25.95
CA LEU A 106 38.66 -7.95 26.43
C LEU A 106 38.82 -7.58 27.91
N GLN A 107 38.75 -8.57 28.80
CA GLN A 107 39.08 -8.41 30.22
C GLN A 107 40.61 -8.27 30.41
N PRO A 108 41.15 -7.87 31.59
CA PRO A 108 40.50 -7.59 32.88
C PRO A 108 41.00 -6.32 33.63
N THR A 109 40.16 -5.67 34.45
CA THR A 109 40.44 -5.39 35.90
C THR A 109 39.33 -4.58 36.59
N THR A 110 38.71 -5.25 37.58
CA THR A 110 38.41 -4.81 38.96
C THR A 110 37.69 -3.46 39.27
N VAL A 111 36.59 -3.64 40.02
CA VAL A 111 36.08 -2.87 41.20
C VAL A 111 34.79 -2.05 41.02
N LEU A 112 33.81 -2.46 41.86
CA LEU A 112 32.60 -1.82 42.41
C LEU A 112 31.41 -1.51 41.47
N LEU A 113 30.26 -2.20 41.62
CA LEU A 113 29.14 -1.93 42.57
C LEU A 113 28.44 -0.60 42.18
N GLU A 114 27.14 -0.45 41.92
CA GLU A 114 25.89 -1.14 42.25
C GLU A 114 24.92 -0.73 41.12
N THR A 115 24.09 -1.58 40.49
CA THR A 115 22.80 -2.01 41.05
C THR A 115 22.28 -3.16 40.18
N LEU A 116 22.39 -4.38 40.69
CA LEU A 116 21.55 -5.51 40.30
C LEU A 116 20.85 -5.99 41.55
N GLN A 117 19.57 -5.66 41.70
CA GLN A 117 18.57 -6.46 42.40
C GLN A 117 17.25 -6.14 41.67
N THR A 118 16.65 -7.01 40.88
CA THR A 118 16.46 -8.45 41.10
C THR A 118 16.41 -9.20 39.76
N ASP A 119 17.43 -10.01 39.50
CA ASP A 119 17.23 -11.31 38.86
C ASP A 119 17.90 -12.30 39.80
N ASN A 120 17.10 -12.94 40.64
CA ASN A 120 17.49 -14.19 41.28
C ASN A 120 16.47 -15.24 40.85
N GLU A 121 16.96 -16.02 39.91
CA GLU A 121 16.79 -17.45 39.73
C GLU A 121 15.43 -18.11 39.93
N ASP A 122 15.12 -18.85 38.86
CA ASP A 122 14.25 -20.00 38.79
C ASP A 122 12.75 -19.72 38.95
N ARG A 123 12.05 -19.64 37.80
CA ARG A 123 10.89 -20.49 37.57
C ARG A 123 10.29 -20.35 36.18
N THR A 124 9.92 -21.53 35.68
CA THR A 124 8.79 -21.83 34.79
C THR A 124 8.94 -21.55 33.31
N ALA A 125 8.60 -22.59 32.55
CA ALA A 125 8.06 -22.55 31.20
C ALA A 125 7.11 -21.36 31.01
N GLY A 126 7.65 -20.20 30.63
CA GLY A 126 6.89 -19.01 30.32
C GLY A 126 6.21 -19.20 28.97
N ASN A 127 4.98 -19.73 29.01
CA ASN A 127 3.99 -19.86 27.93
C ASN A 127 4.43 -19.36 26.55
N LYS A 128 5.30 -20.13 25.86
CA LYS A 128 5.54 -19.94 24.43
C LYS A 128 4.23 -20.27 23.72
N SER A 129 3.54 -19.24 23.24
CA SER A 129 2.26 -19.43 22.58
C SER A 129 2.52 -19.88 21.15
N ALA A 130 2.03 -21.08 20.82
CA ALA A 130 2.12 -21.64 19.47
C ALA A 130 0.99 -21.10 18.60
N CYS A 131 1.30 -20.78 17.35
CA CYS A 131 0.25 -20.57 16.36
C CYS A 131 -0.48 -21.87 16.10
N GLN A 132 -1.79 -21.88 16.34
CA GLN A 132 -2.61 -23.09 16.17
C GLN A 132 -2.72 -23.54 14.70
N LYS A 133 -2.42 -22.65 13.75
CA LYS A 133 -2.53 -22.93 12.30
C LYS A 133 -1.24 -23.47 11.67
N CYS A 134 -0.07 -23.11 12.17
CA CYS A 134 1.21 -23.54 11.58
C CYS A 134 2.23 -24.08 12.60
N GLY A 135 1.89 -24.12 13.89
CA GLY A 135 2.73 -24.67 14.95
C GLY A 135 3.95 -23.83 15.34
N ILE A 136 4.16 -22.66 14.73
CA ILE A 136 5.31 -21.80 15.04
C ILE A 136 5.15 -21.20 16.44
N HIS A 137 6.18 -21.31 17.27
CA HIS A 137 6.19 -20.79 18.63
C HIS A 137 6.69 -19.36 18.71
N PHE A 138 6.00 -18.54 19.49
CA PHE A 138 6.37 -17.16 19.73
C PHE A 138 6.62 -16.90 21.21
N THR A 139 7.66 -16.11 21.48
CA THR A 139 8.06 -15.70 22.84
C THR A 139 7.11 -14.67 23.45
N THR A 140 6.30 -13.99 22.63
CA THR A 140 5.28 -13.05 23.09
C THR A 140 3.97 -13.24 22.34
N THR A 141 2.85 -13.05 23.04
CA THR A 141 1.49 -13.08 22.47
C THR A 141 1.29 -12.00 21.40
N SER A 142 1.96 -10.85 21.51
CA SER A 142 1.94 -9.79 20.51
C SER A 142 2.61 -10.21 19.19
N ASN A 143 3.70 -10.98 19.25
CA ASN A 143 4.36 -11.55 18.08
C ASN A 143 3.54 -12.69 17.48
N LEU A 144 2.94 -13.55 18.30
CA LEU A 144 1.98 -14.56 17.84
C LEU A 144 0.80 -13.90 17.11
N ARG A 145 0.12 -12.93 17.73
CA ARG A 145 -1.01 -12.20 17.09
C ARG A 145 -0.58 -11.47 15.82
N ARG A 146 0.64 -10.95 15.76
CA ARG A 146 1.18 -10.31 14.53
C ARG A 146 1.47 -11.36 13.46
N HIS A 147 2.04 -12.50 13.82
CA HIS A 147 2.27 -13.61 12.92
C HIS A 147 0.94 -14.18 12.40
N GLU A 148 -0.03 -14.43 13.28
CA GLU A 148 -1.37 -14.89 12.92
C GLU A 148 -2.06 -13.88 11.99
N ARG A 149 -1.96 -12.57 12.26
CA ARG A 149 -2.49 -11.55 11.34
C ARG A 149 -1.79 -11.52 9.98
N LEU A 150 -0.47 -11.62 9.94
CA LEU A 150 0.29 -11.45 8.69
C LEU A 150 0.37 -12.73 7.84
N GLN A 151 0.41 -13.90 8.49
CA GLN A 151 0.58 -15.19 7.84
C GLN A 151 -0.74 -15.95 7.73
N HIS A 152 -1.71 -15.66 8.60
CA HIS A 152 -3.01 -16.32 8.64
C HIS A 152 -4.22 -15.38 8.60
N GLY A 153 -4.01 -14.06 8.54
CA GLY A 153 -5.08 -13.05 8.44
C GLY A 153 -5.58 -12.82 7.02
N HIS A 154 -4.87 -13.35 6.01
CA HIS A 154 -5.37 -13.42 4.63
C HIS A 154 -6.62 -14.31 4.49
N ASP A 155 -6.77 -15.33 5.34
CA ASP A 155 -7.97 -16.18 5.36
C ASP A 155 -9.21 -15.46 5.93
N GLN A 156 -9.03 -14.30 6.58
CA GLN A 156 -10.12 -13.49 7.13
C GLN A 156 -10.60 -12.40 6.15
N GLN A 157 -9.91 -12.19 5.02
CA GLN A 157 -10.38 -11.23 4.04
C GLN A 157 -11.64 -11.75 3.34
N PRO A 158 -12.65 -10.89 3.12
CA PRO A 158 -13.82 -11.27 2.35
C PRO A 158 -13.42 -11.69 0.94
N MET A 159 -14.06 -12.74 0.46
CA MET A 159 -14.00 -13.14 -0.93
C MET A 159 -15.43 -13.25 -1.44
N LEU A 160 -15.77 -12.44 -2.44
CA LEU A 160 -17.13 -12.29 -2.93
C LEU A 160 -17.19 -12.78 -4.37
N CYS A 161 -18.17 -13.63 -4.69
CA CYS A 161 -18.51 -13.91 -6.09
C CYS A 161 -19.38 -12.77 -6.62
N ILE A 162 -18.96 -12.13 -7.70
CA ILE A 162 -19.66 -10.97 -8.29
C ILE A 162 -20.23 -11.24 -9.68
N ASP A 163 -19.83 -12.35 -10.31
CA ASP A 163 -20.32 -12.78 -11.61
C ASP A 163 -20.23 -14.31 -11.65
N ALA A 164 -21.34 -14.97 -11.30
CA ALA A 164 -21.39 -16.43 -11.26
C ALA A 164 -21.22 -17.03 -12.66
N LYS A 165 -21.72 -16.36 -13.70
CA LYS A 165 -21.66 -16.81 -15.10
C LYS A 165 -20.22 -16.85 -15.60
N ASN A 166 -19.46 -15.79 -15.35
CA ASN A 166 -18.06 -15.68 -15.78
C ASN A 166 -17.05 -16.18 -14.73
N ALA A 167 -17.54 -16.65 -13.59
CA ALA A 167 -16.78 -17.09 -12.43
C ALA A 167 -15.78 -16.03 -11.92
N ILE A 168 -16.27 -14.80 -11.76
CA ILE A 168 -15.49 -13.66 -11.28
C ILE A 168 -15.73 -13.46 -9.79
N TYR A 169 -14.62 -13.29 -9.07
CA TYR A 169 -14.57 -13.06 -7.65
C TYR A 169 -13.77 -11.78 -7.36
N VAL A 170 -14.04 -11.16 -6.21
CA VAL A 170 -13.27 -10.03 -5.70
C VAL A 170 -12.83 -10.25 -4.27
N THR A 171 -11.65 -9.73 -3.95
CA THR A 171 -11.08 -9.66 -2.59
C THR A 171 -10.29 -8.36 -2.47
N PRO A 172 -10.07 -7.83 -1.27
CA PRO A 172 -9.14 -6.73 -1.07
C PRO A 172 -7.72 -7.14 -1.48
N LYS A 173 -7.01 -6.25 -2.18
CA LYS A 173 -5.59 -6.41 -2.54
C LYS A 173 -4.71 -6.57 -1.30
N ASP A 174 -4.87 -5.66 -0.36
CA ASP A 174 -4.04 -5.52 0.83
C ASP A 174 -4.85 -5.82 2.10
N LEU A 175 -4.16 -6.31 3.14
CA LEU A 175 -4.75 -6.53 4.47
C LEU A 175 -4.96 -5.22 5.24
N HIS A 176 -4.23 -4.17 4.86
CA HIS A 176 -4.17 -2.90 5.57
C HIS A 176 -4.23 -1.75 4.58
N GLY A 177 -4.80 -0.62 5.02
CA GLY A 177 -5.00 0.54 4.16
C GLY A 177 -6.28 0.45 3.32
N PRO A 178 -6.38 1.23 2.23
CA PRO A 178 -7.54 1.20 1.35
C PRO A 178 -7.79 -0.22 0.81
N ARG A 179 -8.97 -0.78 1.07
CA ARG A 179 -9.37 -2.13 0.66
C ARG A 179 -9.75 -2.16 -0.82
N VAL A 180 -8.77 -1.86 -1.68
CA VAL A 180 -8.96 -1.83 -3.13
C VAL A 180 -9.27 -3.26 -3.62
N PRO A 181 -10.42 -3.51 -4.27
CA PRO A 181 -10.76 -4.83 -4.79
C PRO A 181 -9.86 -5.21 -5.97
N ILE A 182 -9.43 -6.46 -6.00
CA ILE A 182 -8.82 -7.11 -7.17
C ILE A 182 -9.79 -8.17 -7.72
N HIS A 183 -9.80 -8.32 -9.05
CA HIS A 183 -10.58 -9.34 -9.73
C HIS A 183 -9.80 -10.66 -9.82
N ILE A 184 -10.53 -11.76 -9.66
CA ILE A 184 -10.03 -13.12 -9.80
C ILE A 184 -11.04 -13.87 -10.64
N ARG A 185 -10.58 -14.66 -11.61
CA ARG A 185 -11.44 -15.50 -12.43
C ARG A 185 -11.00 -16.94 -12.30
N LYS A 186 -11.85 -17.77 -11.70
CA LYS A 186 -11.53 -19.18 -11.45
C LYS A 186 -12.68 -20.07 -11.87
N SER A 187 -12.45 -20.90 -12.87
CA SER A 187 -13.38 -21.95 -13.28
C SER A 187 -12.62 -23.16 -13.79
N PHE A 188 -12.81 -24.29 -13.11
CA PHE A 188 -12.31 -25.58 -13.59
C PHE A 188 -13.07 -26.06 -14.84
N ALA A 189 -14.38 -25.77 -14.92
CA ALA A 189 -15.19 -26.13 -16.09
C ALA A 189 -14.72 -25.39 -17.36
N LEU A 190 -14.36 -24.12 -17.22
CA LEU A 190 -13.87 -23.29 -18.34
C LEU A 190 -12.34 -23.37 -18.52
N GLN A 191 -11.62 -24.05 -17.62
CA GLN A 191 -10.15 -24.10 -17.58
C GLN A 191 -9.50 -22.70 -17.49
N ILE A 192 -10.07 -21.82 -16.67
CA ILE A 192 -9.61 -20.44 -16.49
C ILE A 192 -9.13 -20.23 -15.05
N LEU A 193 -7.89 -19.76 -14.89
CA LEU A 193 -7.26 -19.40 -13.62
C LEU A 193 -6.52 -18.06 -13.78
N LEU A 194 -7.19 -16.95 -13.46
CA LEU A 194 -6.65 -15.59 -13.63
C LEU A 194 -6.74 -14.79 -12.33
N CYS A 195 -5.72 -13.97 -12.07
CA CYS A 195 -5.68 -13.03 -10.96
C CYS A 195 -5.27 -11.65 -11.50
N GLU A 196 -5.89 -10.56 -11.04
CA GLU A 196 -5.56 -9.20 -11.53
C GLU A 196 -4.10 -8.80 -11.24
N LEU A 197 -3.47 -9.41 -10.23
CA LEU A 197 -2.12 -9.04 -9.80
C LEU A 197 -1.02 -9.79 -10.56
N GLU A 198 -0.16 -9.06 -11.26
CA GLU A 198 1.01 -9.58 -11.99
C GLU A 198 1.94 -10.44 -11.11
N GLU A 199 2.16 -10.05 -9.85
CA GLU A 199 2.95 -10.84 -8.89
C GLU A 199 2.40 -12.26 -8.66
N CYS A 200 1.09 -12.46 -8.81
CA CYS A 200 0.48 -13.79 -8.72
C CYS A 200 0.80 -14.63 -9.96
N TRP A 201 0.87 -14.02 -11.14
CA TRP A 201 1.27 -14.69 -12.37
C TRP A 201 2.72 -15.12 -12.31
N ASP A 202 3.61 -14.22 -11.89
CA ASP A 202 5.03 -14.51 -11.74
C ASP A 202 5.27 -15.62 -10.71
N PHE A 203 4.54 -15.58 -9.59
CA PHE A 203 4.57 -16.65 -8.59
C PHE A 203 4.18 -18.00 -9.19
N MET A 204 3.03 -18.09 -9.87
CA MET A 204 2.55 -19.36 -10.45
C MET A 204 3.52 -19.87 -11.53
N LYS A 205 4.04 -18.98 -12.37
CA LYS A 205 5.03 -19.30 -13.40
C LYS A 205 6.33 -19.84 -12.80
N ALA A 206 6.83 -19.21 -11.74
CA ALA A 206 8.04 -19.66 -11.05
C ALA A 206 7.85 -21.04 -10.38
N GLN A 207 6.66 -21.32 -9.85
CA GLN A 207 6.34 -22.65 -9.28
C GLN A 207 6.26 -23.72 -10.37
N ALA A 208 5.65 -23.42 -11.51
CA ALA A 208 5.62 -24.32 -12.65
C ALA A 208 7.02 -24.69 -13.14
N GLN A 209 7.94 -23.72 -13.25
CA GLN A 209 9.34 -23.94 -13.62
C GLN A 209 10.11 -24.80 -12.60
N ARG A 210 9.68 -24.82 -11.33
CA ARG A 210 10.26 -25.64 -10.26
C ARG A 210 9.62 -27.03 -10.16
N GLY A 211 8.79 -27.43 -11.13
CA GLY A 211 8.12 -28.73 -11.16
C GLY A 211 6.78 -28.78 -10.42
N ASN A 212 6.19 -27.63 -10.05
CA ASN A 212 4.87 -27.56 -9.43
C ASN A 212 3.89 -26.68 -10.23
N PRO A 213 3.41 -27.15 -11.40
CA PRO A 213 2.52 -26.38 -12.27
C PRO A 213 1.11 -26.18 -11.71
N GLY A 214 0.68 -27.02 -10.76
CA GLY A 214 -0.63 -26.91 -10.11
C GLY A 214 -0.68 -25.90 -8.96
N LYS A 215 0.42 -25.21 -8.66
CA LYS A 215 0.48 -24.28 -7.52
C LYS A 215 -0.28 -23.00 -7.85
N GLU A 216 -1.49 -22.89 -7.32
CA GLU A 216 -2.30 -21.67 -7.36
C GLU A 216 -1.72 -20.55 -6.47
N CYS A 217 -1.96 -19.29 -6.85
CA CYS A 217 -1.70 -18.16 -5.97
C CYS A 217 -2.69 -18.13 -4.79
N ARG A 218 -2.35 -17.41 -3.72
CA ARG A 218 -3.20 -17.33 -2.51
C ARG A 218 -4.64 -16.87 -2.81
N HIS A 219 -4.81 -16.00 -3.81
CA HIS A 219 -6.10 -15.44 -4.18
C HIS A 219 -6.98 -16.48 -4.89
N LEU A 220 -6.41 -17.27 -5.80
CA LEU A 220 -7.11 -18.36 -6.48
C LEU A 220 -7.51 -19.47 -5.49
N VAL A 221 -6.65 -19.82 -4.54
CA VAL A 221 -6.97 -20.84 -3.51
C VAL A 221 -8.17 -20.41 -2.67
N ARG A 222 -8.24 -19.12 -2.30
CA ARG A 222 -9.29 -18.59 -1.43
C ARG A 222 -10.68 -18.58 -2.06
N THR A 223 -10.79 -18.65 -3.39
CA THR A 223 -12.10 -18.67 -4.07
C THR A 223 -12.96 -19.87 -3.65
N ASN A 224 -12.33 -20.94 -3.17
CA ASN A 224 -13.02 -22.11 -2.61
C ASN A 224 -13.85 -21.76 -1.35
N HIS A 225 -13.57 -20.64 -0.69
CA HIS A 225 -14.28 -20.13 0.48
C HIS A 225 -15.02 -18.81 0.18
N ALA A 226 -15.31 -18.52 -1.09
CA ALA A 226 -16.03 -17.32 -1.47
C ALA A 226 -17.47 -17.34 -0.94
N ARG A 227 -17.96 -16.17 -0.51
CA ARG A 227 -19.40 -15.95 -0.30
C ARG A 227 -20.13 -16.16 -1.63
N HIS A 228 -21.30 -16.77 -1.54
CA HIS A 228 -22.14 -17.02 -2.72
C HIS A 228 -22.54 -15.70 -3.38
N TYR A 229 -22.77 -15.76 -4.68
CA TYR A 229 -23.21 -14.62 -5.47
C TYR A 229 -24.58 -14.15 -4.98
N VAL A 230 -24.69 -12.83 -4.77
CA VAL A 230 -25.94 -12.14 -4.47
C VAL A 230 -26.08 -11.02 -5.50
N PRO A 231 -27.11 -11.04 -6.36
CA PRO A 231 -27.27 -10.02 -7.39
C PRO A 231 -27.51 -8.64 -6.75
N PRO A 232 -26.88 -7.58 -7.25
CA PRO A 232 -27.18 -6.23 -6.81
C PRO A 232 -28.55 -5.77 -7.34
N PRO A 233 -29.18 -4.77 -6.69
CA PRO A 233 -30.37 -4.12 -7.23
C PRO A 233 -30.15 -3.66 -8.69
N PRO A 234 -31.08 -3.98 -9.61
CA PRO A 234 -30.94 -3.63 -11.01
C PRO A 234 -31.07 -2.12 -11.21
N LEU A 235 -30.38 -1.61 -12.23
CA LEU A 235 -30.41 -0.19 -12.61
C LEU A 235 -31.79 0.19 -13.20
N CYS A 236 -32.48 1.14 -12.56
CA CYS A 236 -33.82 1.59 -12.94
C CYS A 236 -33.76 2.79 -13.91
N VAL A 237 -34.47 2.70 -15.04
CA VAL A 237 -34.48 3.78 -16.05
C VAL A 237 -35.04 5.09 -15.49
N ASN A 238 -36.00 5.02 -14.57
CA ASN A 238 -36.59 6.20 -13.94
C ASN A 238 -35.56 6.99 -13.11
N SER A 239 -34.64 6.30 -12.41
CA SER A 239 -33.60 6.99 -11.65
C SER A 239 -32.58 7.66 -12.59
N LEU A 240 -32.30 7.07 -13.76
CA LEU A 240 -31.46 7.70 -14.78
C LEU A 240 -32.11 8.94 -15.40
N GLU A 241 -33.43 8.92 -15.58
CA GLU A 241 -34.22 10.08 -16.00
C GLU A 241 -34.11 11.21 -14.98
N GLU A 242 -34.35 10.92 -13.70
CA GLU A 242 -34.20 11.91 -12.63
C GLU A 242 -32.79 12.51 -12.56
N MET A 243 -31.74 11.68 -12.72
CA MET A 243 -30.37 12.19 -12.77
C MET A 243 -30.12 13.14 -13.96
N THR A 244 -30.78 12.90 -15.09
CA THR A 244 -30.70 13.77 -16.27
C THR A 244 -31.41 15.10 -16.00
N ASP A 245 -32.57 15.05 -15.34
CA ASP A 245 -33.35 16.23 -14.96
C ASP A 245 -32.62 17.09 -13.92
N LYS A 246 -31.86 16.44 -13.02
CA LYS A 246 -30.95 17.10 -12.06
C LYS A 246 -29.61 17.54 -12.67
N HIS A 247 -29.44 17.44 -13.98
CA HIS A 247 -28.23 17.81 -14.71
C HIS A 247 -26.95 17.09 -14.25
N LEU A 248 -27.07 15.89 -13.67
CA LEU A 248 -25.91 15.07 -13.25
C LEU A 248 -25.22 14.38 -14.43
N LEU A 249 -25.93 14.23 -15.55
CA LEU A 249 -25.41 13.73 -16.81
C LEU A 249 -26.13 14.34 -18.01
N SER A 250 -25.45 14.42 -19.14
CA SER A 250 -26.00 14.87 -20.41
C SER A 250 -26.89 13.81 -21.08
N LYS A 251 -27.70 14.22 -22.05
CA LYS A 251 -28.52 13.28 -22.85
C LYS A 251 -27.67 12.23 -23.60
N SER A 252 -26.47 12.60 -24.05
CA SER A 252 -25.54 11.66 -24.69
C SER A 252 -25.03 10.63 -23.68
N GLU A 253 -24.63 11.07 -22.49
CA GLU A 253 -24.14 10.18 -21.42
C GLU A 253 -25.25 9.26 -20.89
N LYS A 254 -26.50 9.74 -20.84
CA LYS A 254 -27.69 8.93 -20.55
C LYS A 254 -27.78 7.76 -21.53
N GLN A 255 -27.71 8.06 -22.83
CA GLN A 255 -27.81 7.06 -23.87
C GLN A 255 -26.67 6.03 -23.77
N GLU A 256 -25.44 6.48 -23.58
CA GLU A 256 -24.28 5.57 -23.39
C GLU A 256 -24.47 4.63 -22.19
N CYS A 257 -24.99 5.13 -21.07
CA CYS A 257 -25.28 4.30 -19.89
C CYS A 257 -26.38 3.26 -20.17
N GLN A 258 -27.45 3.65 -20.86
CA GLN A 258 -28.54 2.74 -21.24
C GLN A 258 -28.05 1.64 -22.18
N GLU A 259 -27.24 2.00 -23.18
CA GLU A 259 -26.69 1.04 -24.12
C GLU A 259 -25.74 0.05 -23.44
N MET A 260 -24.85 0.52 -22.56
CA MET A 260 -23.95 -0.37 -21.81
C MET A 260 -24.71 -1.30 -20.86
N ASN A 261 -25.73 -0.80 -20.15
CA ASN A 261 -26.58 -1.61 -19.29
C ASN A 261 -27.36 -2.66 -20.10
N SER A 262 -27.88 -2.28 -21.27
CA SER A 262 -28.59 -3.20 -22.17
C SER A 262 -27.67 -4.33 -22.66
N ARG A 263 -26.42 -4.02 -23.01
CA ARG A 263 -25.43 -5.04 -23.42
C ARG A 263 -25.11 -6.02 -22.28
N ALA A 264 -24.90 -5.52 -21.06
CA ALA A 264 -24.69 -6.37 -19.88
C ALA A 264 -25.90 -7.30 -19.63
N CYS A 265 -27.12 -6.78 -19.73
CA CYS A 265 -28.35 -7.57 -19.60
C CYS A 265 -28.47 -8.66 -20.68
N LEU A 266 -28.12 -8.36 -21.94
CA LEU A 266 -28.09 -9.35 -23.02
C LEU A 266 -27.04 -10.44 -22.77
N GLU A 267 -25.90 -10.09 -22.19
CA GLU A 267 -24.90 -11.05 -21.74
C GLU A 267 -25.31 -11.76 -20.44
N GLY A 268 -26.43 -11.40 -19.80
CA GLY A 268 -26.88 -12.01 -18.54
C GLY A 268 -25.89 -11.81 -17.39
N VAL A 269 -25.26 -10.63 -17.34
CA VAL A 269 -24.30 -10.23 -16.30
C VAL A 269 -24.69 -8.87 -15.72
N ASP A 270 -24.32 -8.62 -14.47
CA ASP A 270 -24.61 -7.32 -13.86
C ASP A 270 -23.76 -6.22 -14.49
N CYS A 271 -24.39 -5.11 -14.90
CA CYS A 271 -23.67 -3.96 -15.45
C CYS A 271 -22.78 -3.30 -14.38
N VAL A 272 -23.29 -3.18 -13.15
CA VAL A 272 -22.59 -2.61 -12.00
C VAL A 272 -22.75 -3.53 -10.82
N TYR A 273 -21.63 -3.91 -10.20
CA TYR A 273 -21.62 -4.63 -8.93
C TYR A 273 -20.95 -3.75 -7.86
N PRO A 274 -21.70 -3.24 -6.87
CA PRO A 274 -21.16 -2.47 -5.75
C PRO A 274 -20.41 -3.39 -4.78
N ILE A 275 -19.28 -2.92 -4.27
CA ILE A 275 -18.43 -3.68 -3.36
C ILE A 275 -18.38 -2.97 -2.02
N PHE A 276 -19.05 -3.57 -1.04
CA PHE A 276 -19.01 -3.16 0.36
C PHE A 276 -18.35 -4.26 1.18
N TRP A 277 -17.39 -3.91 2.05
CA TRP A 277 -16.69 -4.89 2.87
C TRP A 277 -17.23 -5.03 4.30
N GLU A 278 -18.54 -4.81 4.49
CA GLU A 278 -19.24 -4.71 5.78
C GLU A 278 -18.77 -5.76 6.83
N GLU A 279 -18.57 -5.29 8.10
CA GLU A 279 -18.06 -5.96 9.34
C GLU A 279 -16.61 -5.69 9.80
N HIS A 280 -15.92 -4.64 9.34
CA HIS A 280 -14.55 -4.35 9.83
C HIS A 280 -14.28 -2.96 10.41
N GLU A 281 -15.31 -2.24 10.87
CA GLU A 281 -15.20 -1.04 11.74
C GLU A 281 -14.14 0.00 11.31
N LEU A 282 -13.93 0.18 10.00
CA LEU A 282 -13.11 1.23 9.46
C LEU A 282 -13.96 2.03 8.50
N SER A 283 -14.00 3.35 8.67
CA SER A 283 -14.66 4.27 7.74
C SER A 283 -14.08 4.07 6.35
N GLU A 284 -14.85 3.44 5.47
CA GLU A 284 -14.49 3.25 4.07
C GLU A 284 -14.69 4.59 3.36
N ARG A 285 -13.63 5.40 3.35
CA ARG A 285 -13.58 6.66 2.61
C ARG A 285 -13.93 6.46 1.13
N CYS A 286 -13.65 5.29 0.58
CA CYS A 286 -13.94 4.98 -0.81
C CYS A 286 -14.91 3.82 -0.95
N ILE A 287 -15.94 3.99 -1.77
CA ILE A 287 -16.82 2.93 -2.27
C ILE A 287 -16.22 2.41 -3.58
N TYR A 288 -16.27 1.10 -3.80
CA TYR A 288 -15.77 0.48 -5.02
C TYR A 288 -16.89 -0.18 -5.81
N PHE A 289 -16.74 -0.18 -7.12
CA PHE A 289 -17.66 -0.82 -8.05
C PHE A 289 -16.86 -1.65 -9.06
N SER A 290 -17.38 -2.83 -9.40
CA SER A 290 -16.95 -3.60 -10.57
C SER A 290 -17.95 -3.39 -11.69
N VAL A 291 -17.52 -2.74 -12.77
CA VAL A 291 -18.40 -2.27 -13.84
C VAL A 291 -18.08 -3.02 -15.13
N TYR A 292 -19.10 -3.52 -15.81
CA TYR A 292 -18.99 -4.14 -17.12
C TYR A 292 -18.41 -3.16 -18.14
N THR A 293 -17.43 -3.60 -18.94
CA THR A 293 -16.73 -2.73 -19.90
C THR A 293 -17.10 -3.02 -21.35
N ASP A 294 -17.73 -4.16 -21.65
CA ASP A 294 -17.94 -4.66 -23.02
C ASP A 294 -16.65 -4.91 -23.82
N LEU A 295 -15.49 -4.74 -23.19
CA LEU A 295 -14.19 -4.84 -23.82
C LEU A 295 -13.58 -6.21 -23.55
N LYS A 296 -13.10 -6.84 -24.61
CA LYS A 296 -12.42 -8.15 -24.59
C LYS A 296 -10.90 -7.98 -24.80
N ASP A 297 -10.40 -6.79 -24.54
CA ASP A 297 -9.02 -6.39 -24.80
C ASP A 297 -8.07 -6.98 -23.74
N LYS A 298 -6.77 -7.07 -24.07
CA LYS A 298 -5.74 -7.65 -23.19
C LYS A 298 -5.64 -6.97 -21.82
N TRP A 299 -6.02 -5.70 -21.71
CA TRP A 299 -6.01 -4.93 -20.46
C TRP A 299 -7.24 -5.21 -19.57
N CYS A 300 -8.34 -5.73 -20.13
CA CYS A 300 -9.57 -6.05 -19.42
C CYS A 300 -9.86 -7.56 -19.44
N GLN A 301 -8.93 -8.37 -18.93
CA GLN A 301 -9.05 -9.85 -18.93
C GLN A 301 -10.29 -10.39 -18.18
N PHE A 302 -10.96 -9.54 -17.41
CA PHE A 302 -12.14 -9.85 -16.62
C PHE A 302 -13.45 -9.32 -17.25
N GLY A 303 -13.40 -8.58 -18.38
CA GLY A 303 -14.57 -7.93 -18.97
C GLY A 303 -15.21 -6.85 -18.06
N ARG A 304 -14.48 -6.44 -17.02
CA ARG A 304 -14.92 -5.51 -15.98
C ARG A 304 -13.78 -4.57 -15.60
N THR A 305 -14.12 -3.34 -15.22
CA THR A 305 -13.22 -2.31 -14.71
C THR A 305 -13.59 -1.93 -13.29
N ARG A 306 -12.60 -1.49 -12.51
CA ARG A 306 -12.82 -0.97 -11.17
C ARG A 306 -13.09 0.53 -11.23
N VAL A 307 -14.19 0.95 -10.62
CA VAL A 307 -14.51 2.36 -10.33
C VAL A 307 -14.45 2.56 -8.81
N SER A 308 -13.97 3.71 -8.38
CA SER A 308 -13.97 4.12 -6.97
C SER A 308 -14.54 5.52 -6.80
N PHE A 309 -15.36 5.70 -5.78
CA PHE A 309 -15.90 6.98 -5.35
C PHE A 309 -15.40 7.33 -3.96
N ASP A 310 -14.73 8.47 -3.80
CA ASP A 310 -14.31 8.98 -2.50
C ASP A 310 -15.45 9.81 -1.88
N THR A 311 -16.08 9.30 -0.83
CA THR A 311 -17.24 9.92 -0.17
C THR A 311 -16.91 11.24 0.52
N LYS A 312 -15.63 11.52 0.81
CA LYS A 312 -15.20 12.78 1.42
C LYS A 312 -14.91 13.87 0.40
N SER A 313 -14.37 13.52 -0.75
CA SER A 313 -13.95 14.51 -1.77
C SER A 313 -14.85 14.56 -2.98
N GLY A 314 -15.86 13.68 -3.07
CA GLY A 314 -16.73 13.56 -4.24
C GLY A 314 -16.02 13.03 -5.50
N ASN A 315 -14.76 12.61 -5.39
CA ASN A 315 -13.94 12.30 -6.54
C ASN A 315 -14.17 10.87 -7.06
N TRP A 316 -14.41 10.78 -8.36
CA TRP A 316 -14.57 9.52 -9.09
C TRP A 316 -13.31 9.14 -9.86
N LYS A 317 -12.82 7.92 -9.64
CA LYS A 317 -11.69 7.34 -10.39
C LYS A 317 -12.12 6.03 -11.05
N CYS A 318 -11.68 5.83 -12.29
CA CYS A 318 -11.91 4.60 -13.04
C CYS A 318 -10.56 4.11 -13.59
N LEU A 319 -10.39 2.79 -13.67
CA LEU A 319 -9.20 2.18 -14.26
C LEU A 319 -9.24 2.06 -15.80
N CYS A 320 -10.33 2.47 -16.45
CA CYS A 320 -10.40 2.38 -17.91
C CYS A 320 -9.40 3.32 -18.61
N GLU A 321 -8.97 2.95 -19.81
CA GLU A 321 -8.08 3.78 -20.64
C GLU A 321 -8.75 5.07 -21.16
N HIS A 322 -10.08 5.08 -21.23
CA HIS A 322 -10.86 6.21 -21.72
C HIS A 322 -10.87 7.37 -20.71
N LYS A 323 -10.50 8.58 -21.20
CA LYS A 323 -10.69 9.92 -20.61
C LYS A 323 -10.69 9.97 -19.06
N ARG A 324 -9.58 10.44 -18.48
CA ARG A 324 -9.37 10.52 -17.01
C ARG A 324 -10.53 11.17 -16.22
N ASN A 325 -11.28 12.08 -16.83
CA ASN A 325 -12.33 12.84 -16.14
C ASN A 325 -13.75 12.27 -16.35
N HIS A 326 -14.15 11.91 -17.58
CA HIS A 326 -15.51 11.47 -17.91
C HIS A 326 -15.48 10.14 -18.66
N CYS A 327 -16.13 9.12 -18.10
CA CYS A 327 -16.34 7.84 -18.79
C CYS A 327 -17.65 7.19 -18.32
N VAL A 328 -18.28 6.42 -19.22
CA VAL A 328 -19.56 5.73 -18.95
C VAL A 328 -19.53 4.90 -17.66
N HIS A 329 -18.38 4.28 -17.31
CA HIS A 329 -18.25 3.48 -16.11
C HIS A 329 -18.46 4.28 -14.82
N LYS A 330 -18.01 5.54 -14.77
CA LYS A 330 -18.23 6.43 -13.62
C LYS A 330 -19.72 6.77 -13.50
N TYR A 331 -20.37 7.09 -14.62
CA TYR A 331 -21.81 7.41 -14.64
C TYR A 331 -22.68 6.21 -14.28
N LEU A 332 -22.35 5.00 -14.75
CA LEU A 332 -23.04 3.78 -14.34
C LEU A 332 -22.93 3.53 -12.82
N SER A 333 -21.74 3.75 -12.26
CA SER A 333 -21.53 3.61 -10.81
C SER A 333 -22.28 4.70 -10.03
N MET A 334 -22.30 5.92 -10.55
CA MET A 334 -23.07 7.04 -10.00
C MET A 334 -24.57 6.78 -10.07
N TRP A 335 -25.06 6.17 -11.15
CA TRP A 335 -26.47 5.80 -11.32
C TRP A 335 -26.90 4.76 -10.29
N TRP A 336 -26.10 3.71 -10.09
CA TRP A 336 -26.36 2.76 -9.03
C TRP A 336 -26.39 3.44 -7.64
N LEU A 337 -25.39 4.30 -7.37
CA LEU A 337 -25.28 4.98 -6.08
C LEU A 337 -26.43 5.96 -5.83
N PHE A 338 -26.86 6.70 -6.86
CA PHE A 338 -27.99 7.61 -6.79
C PHE A 338 -29.29 6.90 -6.47
N GLN A 339 -29.50 5.69 -7.03
CA GLN A 339 -30.68 4.88 -6.76
C GLN A 339 -30.68 4.32 -5.33
N GLU A 340 -29.57 3.74 -4.90
CA GLU A 340 -29.54 2.89 -3.70
C GLU A 340 -29.04 3.61 -2.44
N ARG A 341 -28.18 4.63 -2.59
CA ARG A 341 -27.61 5.41 -1.48
C ARG A 341 -27.42 6.90 -1.86
N PRO A 342 -28.50 7.62 -2.24
CA PRO A 342 -28.42 9.02 -2.67
C PRO A 342 -27.77 9.96 -1.63
N GLU A 343 -27.88 9.64 -0.35
CA GLU A 343 -27.28 10.39 0.76
C GLU A 343 -25.75 10.50 0.67
N LEU A 344 -25.09 9.53 0.03
CA LEU A 344 -23.63 9.53 -0.12
C LEU A 344 -23.16 10.46 -1.25
N LEU A 345 -24.06 10.85 -2.16
CA LEU A 345 -23.78 11.82 -3.22
C LEU A 345 -23.99 13.26 -2.73
N GLN A 346 -25.03 13.50 -1.92
CA GLN A 346 -25.37 14.84 -1.41
C GLN A 346 -24.25 15.40 -0.50
N ASN A 347 -23.76 14.58 0.44
CA ASN A 347 -22.68 14.97 1.35
C ASN A 347 -21.40 15.43 0.62
N ALA A 348 -21.14 14.94 -0.59
CA ALA A 348 -19.97 15.32 -1.38
C ALA A 348 -20.13 16.70 -2.06
N LEU A 349 -21.36 17.11 -2.37
CA LEU A 349 -21.65 18.44 -2.92
C LEU A 349 -21.61 19.51 -1.83
N ASP A 350 -22.05 19.17 -0.61
CA ASP A 350 -22.03 20.09 0.53
C ASP A 350 -20.59 20.40 0.99
N ILE A 351 -19.69 19.40 1.02
CA ILE A 351 -18.26 19.58 1.35
C ILE A 351 -17.53 20.45 0.32
N ASN A 352 -17.87 20.33 -0.97
CA ASN A 352 -17.27 21.18 -2.00
C ASN A 352 -17.73 22.64 -1.85
N THR A 353 -18.94 22.89 -1.35
CA THR A 353 -19.48 24.24 -1.15
C THR A 353 -18.79 24.95 0.01
N GLU A 354 -18.58 24.27 1.15
CA GLU A 354 -17.82 24.80 2.30
C GLU A 354 -16.33 25.08 1.99
N SER A 355 -15.76 24.42 0.97
CA SER A 355 -14.38 24.66 0.54
C SER A 355 -14.21 25.87 -0.41
N VAL A 356 -15.31 26.36 -0.99
CA VAL A 356 -15.32 27.54 -1.87
C VAL A 356 -15.51 28.83 -1.07
N ASP A 357 -16.18 28.76 0.09
CA ASP A 357 -16.42 29.89 0.99
C ASP A 357 -15.16 30.44 1.71
N VAL A 358 -13.96 29.89 1.44
CA VAL A 358 -12.68 30.39 2.01
C VAL A 358 -11.90 31.27 1.02
N LEU A 359 -12.43 31.53 -0.19
CA LEU A 359 -11.73 32.32 -1.22
C LEU A 359 -12.44 33.61 -1.67
N GLU A 360 -13.58 33.98 -1.09
CA GLU A 360 -14.24 35.27 -1.33
C GLU A 360 -14.26 36.14 -0.08
N GLU A 361 -13.09 36.57 0.41
CA GLU A 361 -13.03 37.67 1.39
C GLU A 361 -11.72 38.47 1.35
N VAL A 362 -11.32 39.00 0.18
CA VAL A 362 -10.43 40.19 0.14
C VAL A 362 -10.62 41.01 -1.14
N VAL A 363 -11.72 41.76 -1.28
CA VAL A 363 -11.74 42.94 -2.16
C VAL A 363 -12.65 44.01 -1.58
N LEU A 364 -12.10 44.90 -0.75
CA LEU A 364 -12.52 46.28 -0.42
C LEU A 364 -11.39 46.78 0.53
N ASP A 365 -10.60 47.84 0.29
CA ASP A 365 -10.95 49.23 0.01
C ASP A 365 -9.77 49.98 -0.66
N ALA A 366 -10.09 50.92 -1.56
CA ALA A 366 -9.60 52.32 -1.54
C ALA A 366 -10.14 53.10 -2.76
N GLU A 367 -11.36 53.64 -2.63
CA GLU A 367 -11.74 54.95 -3.19
C GLU A 367 -11.02 56.03 -2.34
N ASP A 368 -10.71 57.27 -2.71
CA ASP A 368 -11.11 58.18 -3.78
C ASP A 368 -10.24 59.45 -3.60
N VAL A 369 -9.65 60.08 -4.65
CA VAL A 369 -9.39 61.55 -4.67
C VAL A 369 -9.30 62.08 -6.13
N VAL A 370 -10.43 62.59 -6.62
CA VAL A 370 -10.67 63.92 -7.24
C VAL A 370 -9.63 64.55 -8.19
N GLN A 371 -10.11 64.75 -9.44
CA GLN A 371 -9.93 65.85 -10.42
C GLN A 371 -8.61 66.66 -10.46
N MET A 372 -8.04 66.77 -11.67
CA MET A 372 -8.00 68.01 -12.48
C MET A 372 -7.24 67.81 -13.79
N SER A 373 -7.86 68.17 -14.93
CA SER A 373 -7.17 68.44 -16.20
C SER A 373 -6.42 69.79 -16.12
N PRO A 374 -5.30 69.97 -16.83
CA PRO A 374 -5.32 70.53 -18.20
C PRO A 374 -4.38 69.74 -19.14
N GLY A 375 -4.59 69.65 -20.45
CA GLY A 375 -4.55 70.74 -21.42
C GLY A 375 -3.09 71.05 -21.80
N GLY A 376 -2.66 70.67 -23.01
CA GLY A 376 -1.40 71.13 -23.61
C GLY A 376 -0.64 70.06 -24.40
N ASP A 377 -0.85 70.05 -25.72
CA ASP A 377 0.14 70.11 -26.80
C ASP A 377 1.46 69.31 -26.66
N ASP A 378 1.73 68.37 -27.58
CA ASP A 378 2.63 68.62 -28.73
C ASP A 378 2.93 67.34 -29.55
N LEU A 379 2.62 67.46 -30.84
CA LEU A 379 3.36 67.02 -32.04
C LEU A 379 4.50 65.98 -31.89
N CYS A 380 4.28 64.77 -32.43
CA CYS A 380 4.91 64.21 -33.65
C CYS A 380 4.57 62.73 -33.83
#